data_AF-A0A081BKX2-F1
#
_entry.id   AF-A0A081BKX2-F1
#
_cell.length_a   1.000
_cell.length_b   1.000
_cell.length_c   1.000
_cell.angle_alpha   90.00
_cell.angle_beta   90.00
_cell.angle_gamma   90.00
#
_symmetry.space_group_name_H-M   'P 1'
#
loop_
_entity.id
_entity.type
_entity.pdbx_description
1 polymer ?
#
loop_
_entity_poly.entity_id
_entity_poly.type
_entity_poly.pdbx_seq_one_letter_code
_entity_poly.pdbx_strand_id
1 'polypeptide(L)' 'MDEKKVLKPIDEMLADPWQVDIQELFEAFVHEPDEIKQNLYNSLYTYILQKRQEDIINRPGFVI' A
#
# COMPACT_ATOMS: atom_id res chain seq x y z
N MET A 1 -0.06 0.95 -25.24
CA MET A 1 -0.05 2.19 -24.43
C MET A 1 -0.31 1.72 -23.02
N ASP A 2 0.73 1.56 -22.22
CA ASP A 2 0.55 1.40 -20.78
C ASP A 2 -0.10 2.70 -20.30
N GLU A 3 -1.38 2.62 -19.92
CA GLU A 3 -1.98 3.69 -19.12
C GLU A 3 -1.05 3.92 -17.94
N LYS A 4 -0.55 5.15 -17.76
CA LYS A 4 0.12 5.52 -16.52
C LYS A 4 -0.87 5.23 -15.40
N LYS A 5 -0.70 4.11 -14.71
CA LYS A 5 -1.45 3.85 -13.49
C LYS A 5 -1.04 4.95 -12.50
N VAL A 6 -2.06 5.62 -11.98
CA VAL A 6 -1.89 6.70 -11.01
C VAL A 6 -2.32 6.12 -9.68
N LEU A 7 -1.43 6.19 -8.70
CA LEU A 7 -1.73 5.81 -7.33
C LEU A 7 -2.99 6.53 -6.84
N LYS A 8 -3.83 5.80 -6.11
CA LYS A 8 -5.01 6.36 -5.47
C LYS A 8 -4.64 7.51 -4.52
N PRO A 9 -5.54 8.49 -4.31
CA PRO A 9 -5.39 9.47 -3.24
C PRO A 9 -5.12 8.80 -1.89
N ILE A 10 -4.30 9.44 -1.05
CA ILE A 10 -3.91 8.89 0.26
C ILE A 10 -5.14 8.59 1.12
N ASP A 11 -6.12 9.49 1.15
CA ASP A 11 -7.34 9.30 1.95
C ASP A 11 -8.11 8.03 1.54
N GLU A 12 -8.14 7.69 0.25
CA GLU A 12 -8.76 6.45 -0.24
C GLU A 12 -7.95 5.22 0.14
N MET A 13 -6.61 5.30 0.05
CA MET A 13 -5.72 4.21 0.46
C MET A 13 -5.86 3.88 1.95
N LEU A 14 -6.06 4.91 2.78
CA LEU A 14 -6.26 4.76 4.22
C LEU A 14 -7.67 4.26 4.58
N ALA A 15 -8.68 4.65 3.80
CA ALA A 15 -10.07 4.24 4.02
C ALA A 15 -10.29 2.75 3.71
N ASP A 16 -9.69 2.23 2.63
CA ASP A 16 -9.76 0.81 2.28
C ASP A 16 -8.40 0.27 1.82
N PRO A 17 -7.59 -0.25 2.75
CA PRO A 17 -6.28 -0.81 2.45
C PRO A 17 -6.32 -1.99 1.48
N TRP A 18 -7.44 -2.72 1.32
CA TRP A 18 -7.54 -3.84 0.38
C TRP A 18 -7.68 -3.40 -1.08
N GLN A 19 -8.17 -2.18 -1.31
CA GLN A 19 -8.37 -1.61 -2.65
C GLN A 19 -7.12 -0.98 -3.24
N VAL A 20 -6.01 -0.95 -2.50
CA VAL A 20 -4.74 -0.43 -2.99
C VAL A 20 -4.03 -1.48 -3.85
N ASP A 21 -3.56 -1.10 -5.04
CA ASP A 21 -2.62 -1.93 -5.79
C ASP A 21 -1.26 -1.87 -5.08
N ILE A 22 -0.97 -2.91 -4.28
CA ILE A 22 0.20 -2.94 -3.42
C ILE A 22 1.50 -3.13 -4.21
N GLN A 23 1.42 -3.70 -5.41
CA GLN A 23 2.57 -3.83 -6.30
C GLN A 23 2.90 -2.46 -6.91
N GLU A 24 1.89 -1.74 -7.37
CA GLU A 24 2.07 -0.38 -7.89
C GLU A 24 2.66 0.57 -6.83
N LEU A 25 2.16 0.50 -5.58
CA LEU A 25 2.70 1.32 -4.49
C LEU A 25 4.17 0.96 -4.15
N PHE A 26 4.53 -0.32 -4.23
CA PHE A 26 5.91 -0.75 -4.03
C PHE A 26 6.82 -0.27 -5.17
N GLU A 27 6.38 -0.38 -6.42
CA GLU A 27 7.12 0.12 -7.58
C GLU A 27 7.31 1.64 -7.51
N ALA A 28 6.28 2.38 -7.09
CA ALA A 28 6.38 3.83 -6.88
C ALA A 28 7.40 4.18 -5.79
N PHE A 29 7.42 3.42 -4.69
CA PHE A 29 8.44 3.56 -3.65
C PHE A 29 9.86 3.32 -4.17
N VAL A 30 10.11 2.20 -4.86
CA VAL A 30 11.46 1.79 -5.31
C VAL A 30 12.04 2.78 -6.34
N HIS A 31 11.19 3.40 -7.16
CA HIS A 31 11.61 4.29 -8.24
C HIS A 31 11.49 5.79 -7.91
N GLU A 32 11.07 6.17 -6.70
CA GLU A 32 10.95 7.58 -6.31
C GLU A 32 12.32 8.16 -5.91
N PRO A 33 12.85 9.15 -6.65
CA PRO A 33 14.15 9.76 -6.35
C PRO A 33 14.11 10.78 -5.21
N ASP A 34 12.95 11.36 -4.90
CA ASP A 34 12.80 12.31 -3.80
C ASP A 34 12.68 11.55 -2.46
N GLU A 35 13.64 11.75 -1.56
CA GLU A 35 13.69 11.03 -0.28
C GLU A 35 12.44 11.25 0.59
N ILE A 36 11.82 12.42 0.55
CA ILE A 36 10.61 12.70 1.33
C ILE A 36 9.43 11.89 0.78
N LYS A 37 9.26 11.90 -0.54
CA LYS A 37 8.21 11.11 -1.20
C LYS A 37 8.46 9.61 -1.09
N GLN A 38 9.71 9.18 -1.21
CA GLN A 38 10.10 7.79 -1.02
C GLN A 38 9.74 7.32 0.40
N ASN A 39 10.06 8.10 1.41
CA ASN A 39 9.69 7.81 2.80
C ASN A 39 8.17 7.77 3.02
N LEU A 40 7.42 8.65 2.34
CA LEU A 40 5.97 8.63 2.36
C LEU A 40 5.42 7.33 1.76
N TYR A 41 5.86 6.94 0.56
CA TYR A 41 5.42 5.70 -0.10
C TYR A 41 5.80 4.46 0.70
N ASN A 42 7.01 4.41 1.27
CA ASN A 42 7.42 3.32 2.16
C ASN A 42 6.52 3.21 3.39
N SER A 43 6.18 4.36 3.99
CA SER A 43 5.30 4.43 5.16
C SER A 43 3.89 3.95 4.83
N LEU A 44 3.34 4.37 3.69
CA LEU A 44 2.04 3.91 3.19
C LEU A 44 2.04 2.41 2.88
N TYR A 45 3.08 1.91 2.21
CA TYR A 45 3.24 0.50 1.90
C TYR A 45 3.25 -0.36 3.18
N THR A 46 4.06 0.05 4.16
CA THR A 46 4.15 -0.63 5.46
C THR A 46 2.81 -0.60 6.21
N TYR A 47 2.14 0.55 6.26
CA TYR A 47 0.83 0.69 6.90
C TYR A 47 -0.21 -0.24 6.27
N ILE A 48 -0.31 -0.26 4.94
CA ILE A 48 -1.29 -1.10 4.22
C ILE A 48 -1.00 -2.58 4.48
N LEU A 49 0.26 -3.02 4.43
CA LEU A 49 0.63 -4.39 4.77
C LEU A 49 0.19 -4.77 6.18
N GLN A 50 0.48 -3.90 7.16
CA GLN A 50 0.08 -4.12 8.55
C GLN A 50 -1.43 -4.24 8.70
N LYS A 51 -2.21 -3.38 8.02
CA LYS A 51 -3.68 -3.44 8.07
C LYS A 51 -4.25 -4.70 7.42
N ARG A 52 -3.70 -5.13 6.29
CA ARG A 52 -4.10 -6.40 5.67
C ARG A 52 -3.74 -7.60 6.53
N GLN A 53 -2.57 -7.59 7.16
CA GLN A 53 -2.16 -8.63 8.10
C GLN A 53 -3.07 -8.69 9.33
N GLU A 54 -3.35 -7.53 9.94
CA GLU A 54 -4.30 -7.42 11.05
C GLU A 54 -5.67 -7.98 10.67
N ASP A 55 -6.20 -7.62 9.49
CA ASP A 55 -7.46 -8.16 8.99
C ASP A 55 -7.40 -9.69 8.82
N ILE A 56 -6.35 -10.23 8.20
CA ILE A 56 -6.19 -11.68 8.00
C ILE A 56 -6.10 -12.43 9.33
N ILE A 57 -5.27 -11.96 10.27
CA ILE A 57 -5.03 -12.62 11.56
C ILE A 57 -6.30 -12.66 12.42
N ASN A 58 -7.16 -11.65 12.29
CA ASN A 58 -8.43 -11.57 13.00
C ASN A 58 -9.55 -12.40 12.35
N ARG A 59 -9.32 -13.06 11.20
CA ARG A 59 -10.34 -13.91 10.56
C ARG A 59 -10.56 -15.19 11.35
N PRO A 60 -11.82 -15.63 11.55
CA PRO A 60 -12.11 -16.92 12.15
C PRO A 60 -11.40 -18.05 11.40
N GLY A 61 -10.67 -18.90 12.12
CA GLY A 61 -9.94 -20.02 11.54
C GLY A 61 -8.54 -19.70 11.04
N PHE A 62 -8.03 -18.47 11.24
CA PHE A 62 -6.61 -18.21 11.08
C PHE A 62 -5.79 -19.02 12.11
N VAL A 63 -4.75 -19.71 11.64
CA VAL A 63 -3.82 -20.52 12.44
C VAL A 63 -2.40 -20.14 12.03
N ILE A 64 -1.50 -20.00 13.01
CA ILE A 64 -0.10 -19.56 12.85
C ILE A 64 0.79 -20.73 12.41
#